data_AF-A0A7C1G291-F1
#
_entry.id   AF-A0A7C1G291-F1
#
_cell.length_a   1.000
_cell.length_b   1.000
_cell.length_c   1.000
_cell.angle_alpha   90.00
_cell.angle_beta   90.00
_cell.angle_gamma   90.00
#
_symmetry.space_group_name_H-M   'P 1'
#
loop_
_entity.id
_entity.type
_entity.pdbx_description
1 polymer ?
#
loop_
_entity_poly.entity_id
_entity_poly.type
_entity_poly.pdbx_seq_one_letter_code
_entity_poly.pdbx_strand_id
1 'polypeptide(L)'
;TESFGKPFSEKKSMKMIMEEMKKFISGNKIWGYAITHANNLSTANWFAGQIEELTGKKPEYIQNASPVLVTNVGVGVVSVTIMLD
;
A
#
# COMPACT_ATOMS: atom_id res chain seq x y z
N THR A 1 8.30 4.17 14.19
CA THR A 1 8.17 3.86 12.75
C THR A 1 9.55 3.89 12.13
N GLU A 2 9.97 2.78 11.54
CA GLU A 2 11.22 2.75 10.76
C GLU A 2 10.94 3.30 9.35
N SER A 3 11.85 4.13 8.84
CA SER A 3 11.71 4.75 7.51
C SER A 3 12.56 3.98 6.50
N PHE A 4 11.90 3.28 5.58
CA PHE A 4 12.56 2.49 4.52
C PHE A 4 13.22 3.33 3.42
N GLY A 5 12.86 4.62 3.30
CA GLY A 5 13.49 5.54 2.36
C GLY A 5 12.87 6.92 2.33
N LYS A 6 13.53 7.87 1.64
CA LYS A 6 13.05 9.25 1.44
C LYS A 6 13.03 9.60 -0.06
N PRO A 7 12.07 9.08 -0.82
CA PRO A 7 11.93 9.37 -2.23
C PRO A 7 11.57 10.84 -2.47
N PHE A 8 12.18 11.47 -3.47
CA PHE A 8 11.95 12.87 -3.82
C PHE A 8 10.68 13.12 -4.67
N SER A 9 9.92 12.07 -5.01
CA SER A 9 8.65 12.20 -5.73
C SER A 9 7.69 11.05 -5.39
N GLU A 10 6.38 11.30 -5.54
CA GLU A 10 5.34 10.30 -5.28
C GLU A 10 5.56 9.04 -6.14
N LYS A 11 5.83 9.22 -7.44
CA LYS A 11 6.12 8.10 -8.36
C LYS A 11 7.31 7.25 -7.91
N LYS A 12 8.38 7.88 -7.38
CA LYS A 12 9.54 7.14 -6.83
C LYS A 12 9.16 6.41 -5.54
N SER A 13 8.32 7.01 -4.70
CA SER A 13 7.78 6.37 -3.50
C SER A 13 6.96 5.13 -3.84
N MET A 14 6.06 5.26 -4.81
CA MET A 14 5.23 4.14 -5.27
C MET A 14 6.09 2.99 -5.80
N LYS A 15 7.11 3.28 -6.63
CA LYS A 15 8.04 2.27 -7.14
C LYS A 15 8.82 1.58 -6.01
N MET A 16 9.30 2.34 -5.02
CA MET A 16 10.02 1.81 -3.87
C MET A 16 9.14 0.84 -3.06
N ILE A 17 7.89 1.20 -2.80
CA ILE A 17 6.94 0.31 -2.11
C ILE A 17 6.71 -0.96 -2.94
N MET A 18 6.52 -0.85 -4.26
CA MET A 18 6.34 -2.04 -5.12
C MET A 18 7.55 -2.97 -5.12
N GLU A 19 8.77 -2.42 -5.10
CA GLU A 19 10.00 -3.21 -5.04
C GLU A 19 10.10 -3.95 -3.70
N GLU A 20 9.80 -3.30 -2.60
CA GLU A 20 9.84 -3.93 -1.28
C GLU A 20 8.75 -4.98 -1.11
N MET A 21 7.55 -4.70 -1.63
CA MET A 21 6.44 -5.64 -1.60
C MET A 21 6.70 -6.90 -2.43
N LYS A 22 7.36 -6.76 -3.60
CA LYS A 22 7.80 -7.93 -4.39
C LYS A 22 8.75 -8.82 -3.60
N LYS A 23 9.70 -8.24 -2.84
CA LYS A 23 10.60 -9.01 -1.97
C LYS A 23 9.85 -9.67 -0.84
N PHE A 24 8.96 -8.93 -0.17
CA PHE A 24 8.19 -9.43 0.97
C PHE A 24 7.26 -10.59 0.59
N ILE A 25 6.65 -10.53 -0.58
CA ILE A 25 5.73 -11.56 -1.08
C ILE A 25 6.49 -12.76 -1.66
N SER A 26 7.70 -12.57 -2.18
CA SER A 26 8.45 -13.65 -2.82
C SER A 26 8.70 -14.81 -1.86
N GLY A 27 8.19 -16.00 -2.20
CA GLY A 27 8.33 -17.20 -1.38
C GLY A 27 7.29 -17.36 -0.26
N ASN A 28 6.40 -16.39 -0.07
CA ASN A 28 5.34 -16.45 0.94
C ASN A 28 3.95 -16.66 0.30
N LYS A 29 3.09 -17.42 0.98
CA LYS A 29 1.67 -17.48 0.61
C LYS A 29 0.94 -16.29 1.22
N ILE A 30 0.13 -15.62 0.40
CA ILE A 30 -0.67 -14.48 0.83
C ILE A 30 -2.09 -14.96 1.15
N TRP A 31 -2.53 -14.68 2.37
CA TRP A 31 -3.93 -14.83 2.75
C TRP A 31 -4.78 -13.80 2.00
N GLY A 32 -4.47 -12.51 2.18
CA GLY A 32 -5.16 -11.38 1.56
C GLY A 32 -4.42 -10.05 1.77
N TYR A 33 -4.96 -8.98 1.19
CA TYR A 33 -4.43 -7.63 1.37
C TYR A 33 -5.54 -6.58 1.38
N ALA A 34 -5.26 -5.43 1.97
CA ALA A 34 -6.18 -4.30 2.01
C ALA A 34 -5.43 -2.98 1.85
N ILE A 35 -6.15 -1.95 1.42
CA ILE A 35 -5.59 -0.61 1.19
C ILE A 35 -6.37 0.40 2.00
N THR A 36 -5.64 1.27 2.70
CA THR A 36 -6.22 2.43 3.40
C THR A 36 -5.57 3.71 2.87
N HIS A 37 -6.34 4.79 2.70
CA HIS A 37 -5.82 6.05 2.16
C HIS A 37 -6.35 7.26 2.92
N ALA A 38 -5.62 8.37 2.93
CA ALA A 38 -6.06 9.66 3.46
C ALA A 38 -6.45 10.57 2.29
N ASN A 39 -7.71 10.52 1.85
CA ASN A 39 -8.22 11.26 0.68
C ASN A 39 -7.36 11.09 -0.61
N ASN A 40 -6.78 9.90 -0.82
CA ASN A 40 -5.96 9.58 -2.00
C ASN A 40 -6.41 8.27 -2.65
N LEU A 41 -7.65 8.24 -3.10
CA LEU A 41 -8.25 7.07 -3.74
C LEU A 41 -7.56 6.72 -5.07
N SER A 42 -7.03 7.72 -5.78
CA SER A 42 -6.31 7.51 -7.04
C SER A 42 -5.07 6.62 -6.86
N THR A 43 -4.18 7.00 -5.93
CA THR A 43 -2.97 6.21 -5.66
C THR A 43 -3.31 4.87 -5.00
N ALA A 44 -4.38 4.81 -4.19
CA ALA A 44 -4.88 3.54 -3.65
C ALA A 44 -5.31 2.55 -4.74
N ASN A 45 -6.08 3.00 -5.74
CA ASN A 45 -6.49 2.17 -6.87
C ASN A 45 -5.32 1.75 -7.75
N TRP A 46 -4.30 2.61 -7.89
CA TRP A 46 -3.07 2.24 -8.58
C TRP A 46 -2.37 1.08 -7.88
N PHE A 47 -2.20 1.14 -6.55
CA PHE A 47 -1.63 0.03 -5.79
C PHE A 47 -2.50 -1.23 -5.88
N ALA A 48 -3.82 -1.10 -5.85
CA ALA A 48 -4.74 -2.23 -5.97
C ALA A 48 -4.48 -3.02 -7.26
N GLY A 49 -4.40 -2.34 -8.40
CA GLY A 49 -4.13 -2.98 -9.68
C GLY A 49 -2.73 -3.59 -9.77
N GLN A 50 -1.72 -2.92 -9.23
CA GLN A 50 -0.35 -3.45 -9.24
C GLN A 50 -0.19 -4.68 -8.33
N ILE A 51 -0.89 -4.74 -7.20
CA ILE A 51 -0.85 -5.91 -6.31
C ILE A 51 -1.69 -7.05 -6.88
N GLU A 52 -2.82 -6.75 -7.50
CA GLU A 52 -3.64 -7.75 -8.19
C GLU A 52 -2.85 -8.40 -9.32
N GLU A 53 -2.08 -7.62 -10.10
CA GLU A 53 -1.18 -8.16 -11.13
C GLU A 53 -0.09 -9.08 -10.55
N LEU A 54 0.42 -8.78 -9.35
CA LEU A 54 1.48 -9.58 -8.71
C LEU A 54 0.96 -10.83 -7.99
N THR A 55 -0.27 -10.80 -7.47
CA THR A 55 -0.79 -11.80 -6.53
C THR A 55 -1.98 -12.58 -7.08
N GLY A 56 -2.63 -12.08 -8.13
CA GLY A 56 -3.89 -12.61 -8.66
C GLY A 56 -5.10 -12.39 -7.75
N LYS A 57 -4.95 -11.66 -6.64
CA LYS A 57 -6.02 -11.39 -5.67
C LYS A 57 -6.49 -9.94 -5.80
N LYS A 58 -7.78 -9.71 -5.55
CA LYS A 58 -8.34 -8.37 -5.35
C LYS A 58 -8.13 -7.93 -3.90
N PRO A 59 -8.15 -6.62 -3.60
CA PRO A 59 -8.09 -6.18 -2.21
C PRO A 59 -9.36 -6.59 -1.48
N GLU A 60 -9.23 -6.99 -0.22
CA GLU A 60 -10.38 -7.26 0.67
C GLU A 60 -11.22 -5.98 0.84
N TYR A 61 -10.56 -4.83 0.94
CA TYR A 61 -11.19 -3.53 0.90
C TYR A 61 -10.21 -2.41 0.53
N ILE A 62 -10.78 -1.30 0.04
CA ILE A 62 -10.13 0.00 -0.08
C ILE A 62 -10.95 1.00 0.72
N GLN A 63 -10.36 1.64 1.73
CA GLN A 63 -11.11 2.53 2.63
C GLN A 63 -10.33 3.81 2.98
N ASN A 64 -11.06 4.88 3.29
CA ASN A 64 -10.48 6.10 3.84
C ASN A 64 -9.99 5.86 5.28
N ALA A 65 -8.85 6.43 5.64
CA ALA A 65 -8.29 6.34 6.98
C ALA A 65 -9.16 7.10 7.99
N SER A 66 -9.16 6.64 9.25
CA SER A 66 -9.86 7.35 10.32
C SER A 66 -9.23 8.73 10.57
N PRO A 67 -10.00 9.72 11.05
CA PRO A 67 -9.48 11.06 11.31
C PRO A 67 -8.22 11.08 12.20
N VAL A 68 -8.16 10.21 13.22
CA VAL A 68 -7.01 10.09 14.13
C VAL A 68 -5.74 9.70 13.37
N LEU A 69 -5.84 8.74 12.44
CA LEU A 69 -4.70 8.33 11.61
C LEU A 69 -4.30 9.46 10.64
N VAL A 70 -5.28 10.09 9.99
CA VAL A 70 -5.03 11.21 9.07
C VAL A 70 -4.34 12.38 9.77
N THR A 71 -4.73 12.72 11.00
CA THR A 71 -4.04 13.76 11.79
C THR A 71 -2.58 13.42 12.07
N ASN A 72 -2.24 12.14 12.21
CA ASN A 72 -0.87 11.69 12.46
C ASN A 72 -0.01 11.62 11.18
N VAL A 73 -0.57 11.14 10.07
CA VAL A 73 0.22 10.86 8.84
C VAL A 73 0.08 11.95 7.76
N GLY A 74 -0.96 12.77 7.83
CA GLY A 74 -1.29 13.78 6.85
C GLY A 74 -2.19 13.29 5.70
N VAL A 75 -2.81 14.25 5.03
CA VAL A 75 -3.60 14.01 3.81
C VAL A 75 -2.68 13.58 2.67
N GLY A 76 -3.16 12.66 1.82
CA GLY A 76 -2.41 12.15 0.66
C GLY A 76 -1.76 10.79 0.90
N VAL A 77 -1.66 10.34 2.14
CA VAL A 77 -1.03 9.05 2.49
C VAL A 77 -1.83 7.86 1.97
N VAL A 78 -1.14 6.82 1.52
CA VAL A 78 -1.71 5.52 1.18
C VAL A 78 -0.91 4.44 1.92
N SER A 79 -1.62 3.47 2.49
CA SER A 79 -1.07 2.31 3.19
C SER A 79 -1.54 1.03 2.51
N VAL A 80 -0.59 0.13 2.26
CA VAL A 80 -0.85 -1.23 1.77
C VAL A 80 -0.60 -2.20 2.92
N THR A 81 -1.56 -3.05 3.21
CA THR A 81 -1.48 -4.06 4.29
C THR A 81 -1.59 -5.45 3.67
N ILE A 82 -0.67 -6.35 3.99
CA ILE A 82 -0.65 -7.73 3.51
C ILE A 82 -0.68 -8.66 4.71
N MET A 83 -1.49 -9.71 4.62
CA MET A 83 -1.49 -10.83 5.57
C MET A 83 -0.96 -12.08 4.86
N LEU A 84 0.01 -12.73 5.49
CA LEU A 84 0.54 -14.03 5.05
C LEU A 84 -0.25 -15.17 5.70
N ASP A 85 -0.23 -16.35 5.10
CA ASP A 85 -0.75 -17.59 5.71
C ASP A 85 0.09 -18.06 6.92
#